data_AF-A0A7K2X3F0-F1
#
_entry.id   AF-A0A7K2X3F0-F1
#
_cell.length_a   1.000
_cell.length_b   1.000
_cell.length_c   1.000
_cell.angle_alpha   90.00
_cell.angle_beta   90.00
_cell.angle_gamma   90.00
#
_symmetry.space_group_name_H-M   'P 1'
#
loop_
_entity.id
_entity.type
_entity.pdbx_description
1 polymer ?
#
loop_
_entity_poly.entity_id
_entity_poly.type
_entity_poly.pdbx_seq_one_letter_code
_entity_poly.pdbx_strand_id
1 'polypeptide(L)' 'AASPAHVHKLQRLKPGLEVVNGYGPAESMGFTTTHPVDAADHPHTVIPIGTPLVNKGGYVLDAHLNLCPPGVTG' A
#
# COMPACT_ATOMS: atom_id res chain seq x y z
N ALA A 1 8.27 2.44 -2.46
CA ALA A 1 6.94 2.90 -2.02
C ALA A 1 6.56 4.17 -2.78
N ALA A 2 5.27 4.45 -2.98
CA ALA A 2 4.81 5.68 -3.63
C ALA A 2 5.25 6.93 -2.83
N SER A 3 5.60 8.01 -3.52
CA SER A 3 6.05 9.26 -2.89
C SER A 3 4.86 10.07 -2.37
N PRO A 4 4.76 10.33 -1.04
CA PRO A 4 3.60 11.02 -0.50
C PRO A 4 3.44 12.46 -1.00
N ALA A 5 4.54 13.19 -1.14
CA ALA A 5 4.53 14.56 -1.66
C ALA A 5 3.97 14.63 -3.10
N HIS A 6 4.34 13.66 -3.95
CA HIS A 6 3.87 13.63 -5.34
C HIS A 6 2.40 13.20 -5.45
N VAL A 7 1.97 12.23 -4.62
CA VAL A 7 0.55 11.83 -4.58
C VAL A 7 -0.34 12.97 -4.09
N HIS A 8 0.04 13.66 -3.01
CA HIS A 8 -0.68 14.83 -2.53
C HIS A 8 -0.72 15.96 -3.58
N LYS A 9 0.39 16.23 -4.26
CA LYS A 9 0.43 17.19 -5.38
C LYS A 9 -0.55 16.80 -6.50
N LEU A 10 -0.60 15.53 -6.87
CA LEU A 10 -1.53 15.04 -7.91
C LEU A 10 -2.99 15.22 -7.49
N GLN A 11 -3.36 14.84 -6.26
CA GLN A 11 -4.72 14.99 -5.74
C GLN A 11 -5.17 16.45 -5.72
N ARG A 12 -4.26 17.39 -5.41
CA ARG A 12 -4.54 18.83 -5.49
C ARG A 12 -4.69 19.36 -6.92
N LEU A 13 -3.87 18.86 -7.84
CA LEU A 13 -3.92 19.29 -9.25
C LEU A 13 -5.12 18.72 -10.00
N LYS A 14 -5.61 17.54 -9.59
CA LYS A 14 -6.78 16.88 -10.18
C LYS A 14 -7.73 16.38 -9.08
N PRO A 15 -8.53 17.28 -8.48
CA PRO A 15 -9.55 16.88 -7.52
C PRO A 15 -10.50 15.84 -8.12
N GLY A 16 -10.82 14.79 -7.37
CA GLY A 16 -11.68 13.68 -7.81
C GLY A 16 -10.96 12.58 -8.60
N LEU A 17 -9.66 12.72 -8.90
CA LEU A 17 -8.87 11.60 -9.43
C LEU A 17 -8.57 10.61 -8.31
N GLU A 18 -9.01 9.37 -8.47
CA GLU A 18 -8.65 8.28 -7.56
C GLU A 18 -7.19 7.86 -7.77
N VAL A 19 -6.46 7.73 -6.68
CA VAL A 19 -5.06 7.27 -6.67
C VAL A 19 -4.99 5.98 -5.87
N VAL A 20 -4.42 4.93 -6.46
CA VAL A 20 -4.24 3.63 -5.81
C VAL A 20 -2.77 3.25 -5.84
N ASN A 21 -2.21 2.91 -4.68
CA ASN A 21 -0.86 2.35 -4.57
C ASN A 21 -0.92 0.83 -4.62
N GLY A 22 -0.31 0.23 -5.65
CA GLY A 22 -0.24 -1.22 -5.82
C GLY A 22 1.17 -1.76 -5.53
N TYR A 23 1.23 -2.93 -4.91
CA TYR A 23 2.48 -3.64 -4.64
C TYR A 23 2.33 -5.12 -4.95
N GLY A 24 3.36 -5.70 -5.56
CA GLY A 24 3.49 -7.15 -5.73
C GLY A 24 4.77 -7.48 -6.49
N PRO A 25 5.46 -8.58 -6.13
CA PRO A 25 6.59 -9.09 -6.90
C PRO A 25 6.10 -9.75 -8.20
N ALA A 26 7.01 -9.95 -9.16
CA ALA A 26 6.66 -10.52 -10.46
C ALA A 26 6.08 -11.95 -10.33
N GLU A 27 6.59 -12.73 -9.39
CA GLU A 27 6.17 -14.09 -9.05
C GLU A 27 4.71 -14.16 -8.58
N SER A 28 4.15 -13.06 -8.09
CA SER A 28 2.75 -12.95 -7.69
C SER A 28 1.87 -12.29 -8.77
N MET A 29 2.41 -12.05 -9.97
CA MET A 29 1.71 -11.50 -11.14
C MET A 29 1.05 -10.13 -10.89
N GLY A 30 1.81 -9.04 -11.13
CA GLY A 30 1.31 -7.67 -10.99
C GLY A 30 1.10 -7.28 -9.53
N PHE A 31 -0.10 -6.78 -9.19
CA PHE A 31 -0.40 -6.37 -7.81
C PHE A 31 -0.85 -7.56 -6.95
N THR A 32 -0.22 -7.72 -5.79
CA THR A 32 -0.67 -8.61 -4.72
C THR A 32 -1.56 -7.85 -3.75
N THR A 33 -1.14 -6.65 -3.35
CA THR A 33 -1.87 -5.76 -2.45
C THR A 33 -2.13 -4.41 -3.11
N THR A 34 -3.21 -3.76 -2.69
CA THR A 34 -3.58 -2.41 -3.16
C THR A 34 -4.08 -1.55 -2.01
N HIS A 35 -3.76 -0.26 -2.05
CA HIS A 35 -4.26 0.75 -1.12
C HIS A 35 -4.85 1.94 -1.89
N PRO A 36 -6.17 2.16 -1.84
CA PRO A 36 -6.75 3.45 -2.22
C PRO A 36 -6.17 4.55 -1.32
N VAL A 37 -5.65 5.61 -1.91
CA VAL A 37 -5.07 6.73 -1.17
C VAL A 37 -6.09 7.85 -1.08
N ASP A 38 -6.64 8.04 0.10
CA ASP A 38 -7.55 9.14 0.37
C ASP A 38 -6.84 10.49 0.23
N ALA A 39 -7.59 11.50 -0.22
CA ALA A 39 -7.11 12.87 -0.23
C ALA A 39 -6.95 13.37 1.20
N ALA A 40 -5.88 14.13 1.44
CA ALA A 40 -5.60 14.72 2.75
C ALA A 40 -5.09 16.15 2.57
N ASP A 41 -5.33 17.00 3.57
CA ASP A 41 -4.89 18.40 3.57
C ASP A 41 -3.36 18.55 3.56
N HIS A 42 -2.67 17.54 4.10
CA HIS A 42 -1.21 17.46 4.13
C HIS A 42 -0.75 16.15 3.49
N PRO A 43 0.49 16.08 2.97
CA PRO A 43 1.05 14.82 2.50
C PRO A 43 1.07 13.76 3.60
N HIS A 44 0.70 12.53 3.26
CA HIS A 44 0.85 11.38 4.15
C HIS A 44 2.31 11.18 4.57
N THR A 45 2.57 10.71 5.79
CA THR A 45 3.95 10.37 6.20
C THR A 45 4.50 9.19 5.42
N VAL A 46 3.64 8.19 5.17
CA VAL A 46 3.91 6.99 4.38
C VAL A 46 2.64 6.60 3.65
N ILE A 47 2.78 6.03 2.46
CA ILE A 47 1.65 5.43 1.74
C ILE A 47 1.75 3.91 1.90
N PRO A 48 0.82 3.26 2.61
CA PRO A 48 0.77 1.81 2.75
C PRO A 48 0.69 1.08 1.41
N ILE A 49 1.10 -0.19 1.40
CA ILE A 49 0.88 -1.10 0.27
C ILE A 49 -0.52 -1.73 0.28
N GLY A 50 -1.27 -1.54 1.37
CA GLY A 50 -2.68 -1.90 1.50
C GLY A 50 -2.89 -3.37 1.80
N THR A 51 -4.04 -3.89 1.36
CA THR A 51 -4.49 -5.25 1.64
C THR A 51 -4.45 -6.12 0.38
N PRO A 52 -4.36 -7.45 0.52
CA PRO A 52 -4.39 -8.36 -0.62
C PRO A 52 -5.63 -8.18 -1.50
N LEU A 53 -5.43 -8.35 -2.82
CA LEU A 53 -6.54 -8.46 -3.77
C LEU A 53 -7.35 -9.74 -3.51
N VAL A 54 -8.57 -9.77 -4.06
CA VAL A 54 -9.41 -10.98 -4.06
C VAL A 54 -8.62 -12.17 -4.57
N ASN A 55 -8.71 -13.30 -3.86
CA ASN A 55 -8.00 -14.55 -4.12
C ASN A 55 -6.46 -14.49 -4.03
N LYS A 56 -5.89 -13.41 -3.47
CA LYS A 56 -4.47 -13.34 -3.09
C LYS A 56 -4.32 -13.26 -1.57
N GLY A 57 -3.18 -13.70 -1.07
CA GLY A 57 -2.81 -13.65 0.34
C GLY A 57 -1.55 -12.84 0.58
N GLY A 58 -1.36 -12.40 1.82
CA GLY A 58 -0.14 -11.76 2.30
C GLY A 58 0.00 -12.02 3.80
N TYR A 59 1.16 -12.49 4.22
CA TYR A 59 1.46 -12.83 5.61
C TYR A 59 2.74 -12.14 6.04
N VAL A 60 2.78 -11.63 7.27
CA VAL A 60 3.99 -11.13 7.92
C VAL A 60 4.41 -12.22 8.91
N LEU A 61 5.59 -12.79 8.67
CA LEU A 61 6.07 -13.98 9.37
C LEU A 61 7.40 -13.71 10.06
N ASP A 62 7.65 -14.33 11.20
CA ASP A 62 8.97 -14.33 11.84
C ASP A 62 9.94 -15.33 11.18
N ALA A 63 11.17 -15.41 11.68
CA ALA A 63 12.21 -16.33 11.18
C ALA A 63 11.87 -17.82 11.34
N HIS A 64 10.85 -18.16 12.14
CA HIS A 64 10.37 -19.52 12.36
C HIS A 64 9.03 -19.79 11.64
N LEU A 65 8.60 -18.88 10.76
CA LEU A 65 7.35 -18.93 9.99
C LEU A 65 6.06 -18.81 10.81
N ASN A 66 6.13 -18.22 12.01
CA ASN A 66 4.92 -17.87 12.77
C ASN A 66 4.38 -16.50 12.36
N LEU A 67 3.08 -16.30 12.47
CA LEU A 67 2.46 -14.99 12.21
C LEU A 67 2.93 -13.94 13.23
N CYS A 68 3.38 -12.79 12.75
CA CYS A 68 3.72 -11.65 13.60
C CYS A 68 2.45 -10.95 14.13
N PRO A 69 2.43 -10.50 15.40
CA PRO A 69 1.36 -9.64 15.91
C PRO A 69 1.31 -8.29 15.18
N PRO A 70 0.17 -7.57 15.22
CA PRO A 70 0.05 -6.23 14.65
C PRO A 70 1.14 -5.26 15.15
N GLY A 71 1.81 -4.58 14.22
CA GLY A 71 2.87 -3.60 14.52
C GLY A 71 4.27 -4.20 14.70
N VAL A 72 4.42 -5.52 14.71
CA VAL A 72 5.73 -6.19 14.77
C VAL A 72 6.24 -6.45 13.35
N THR A 73 7.50 -6.12 13.09
CA THR A 73 8.17 -6.45 11.83
C THR A 73 8.47 -7.95 11.77
N GLY A 74 8.11 -8.58 10.65
CA GLY A 74 8.52 -9.94 10.29
C GLY A 74 9.69 -9.96 9.33
#